data_AF-A0A956RJJ7-F1
#
_entry.id   AF-A0A956RJJ7-F1
#
_cell.length_a   1.000
_cell.length_b   1.000
_cell.length_c   1.000
_cell.angle_alpha   90.00
_cell.angle_beta   90.00
_cell.angle_gamma   90.00
#
_symmetry.space_group_name_H-M   'P 1'
#
loop_
_entity.id
_entity.type
_entity.pdbx_description
1 polymer ?
#
loop_
_entity_poly.entity_id
_entity_poly.type
_entity_poly.pdbx_seq_one_letter_code
_entity_poly.pdbx_strand_id
1 'polypeptide(L)'
;EIAHEALIDGWGTLRRWLERAHETRAIRERLEAAAREWNRLARDDDALWNAEQLADVVLLDPESLEPEHRAFLAASRARRRRRVLTRVALLAAAPLCALLVLIGLRLQLQRDLARRVDDHVARASAFEQQAQRLRGDVERARHGAFAEFDLMEPERGEALWDEASALSRALDETLRESGKALEAALSLDSQHPVVRELLAEHYYARAELADARHDEAEARALVERSELYDRDGARARRWRAPATVTITSDPPGAAVTLAAYETDEFGRMSLAPPRALGTTPIESLEIYPGSFVLMFRARGRVEVRHALALTRGETRTIETRVPAEGEVPEGFVFIPRGRFLTGSSSDDDLRRAFFAAAPLHPVETPAYLIARHETTYAEWIEFLDELSPQERELRIPQVEGSSFNKGVNLTPAARGEWRLVLSSTSQANAASKGEDFEYTAREYMRAQDWSAFPVSGVSYEDAVAYAAWLDRVGKVPGARLCSGLEWERAGRGADARRYPHGDRLDPDDGNIDETYGKRLATMGPDEVGLHPRVQSPYGLEDMAGNVWEWTTSSRRRGEVAVRGGGFFHDRLAARLANLTILDPQLR
;
A
#
# COMPACT_ATOMS: atom_id res chain seq x y z
N GLU A 1 -67.99 67.92 -71.41
CA GLU A 1 -66.59 67.89 -70.94
C GLU A 1 -66.38 67.61 -69.44
N ILE A 2 -67.38 67.24 -68.62
CA ILE A 2 -67.08 66.66 -67.27
C ILE A 2 -67.99 65.46 -66.90
N ALA A 3 -69.20 65.35 -67.47
CA ALA A 3 -70.12 64.24 -67.16
C ALA A 3 -69.83 62.91 -67.92
N HIS A 4 -69.07 62.95 -69.02
CA HIS A 4 -68.82 61.75 -69.86
C HIS A 4 -67.56 60.96 -69.42
N GLU A 5 -66.53 61.63 -68.87
CA GLU A 5 -65.32 60.94 -68.39
C GLU A 5 -65.55 60.19 -67.07
N ALA A 6 -66.37 60.72 -66.16
CA ALA A 6 -66.75 60.01 -64.93
C ALA A 6 -67.56 58.73 -65.19
N LEU A 7 -68.26 58.64 -66.32
CA LEU A 7 -69.11 57.50 -66.68
C LEU A 7 -68.30 56.34 -67.28
N ILE A 8 -67.16 56.62 -67.90
CA ILE A 8 -66.24 55.62 -68.47
C ILE A 8 -65.35 55.01 -67.38
N ASP A 9 -64.79 55.82 -66.47
CA ASP A 9 -64.02 55.31 -65.32
C ASP A 9 -64.91 54.60 -64.27
N GLY A 10 -66.17 55.02 -64.16
CA GLY A 10 -67.16 54.38 -63.31
C GLY A 10 -67.66 53.04 -63.84
N TRP A 11 -67.61 52.77 -65.15
CA TRP A 11 -68.22 51.59 -65.75
C TRP A 11 -67.53 50.28 -65.38
N GLY A 12 -66.20 50.26 -65.32
CA GLY A 12 -65.45 49.10 -64.84
C GLY A 12 -65.74 48.80 -63.36
N THR A 13 -65.98 49.85 -62.56
CA THR A 13 -66.34 49.73 -61.15
C THR A 13 -67.79 49.29 -60.97
N LEU A 14 -68.73 49.84 -61.74
CA LEU A 14 -70.15 49.45 -61.76
C LEU A 14 -70.33 48.01 -62.23
N ARG A 15 -69.60 47.58 -63.26
CA ARG A 15 -69.61 46.19 -63.73
C ARG A 15 -69.11 45.23 -62.67
N ARG A 16 -68.01 45.55 -61.99
CA ARG A 16 -67.52 44.76 -60.84
C ARG A 16 -68.50 44.75 -59.67
N TRP A 17 -69.21 45.86 -59.43
CA TRP A 17 -70.26 45.92 -58.40
C TRP A 17 -71.49 45.10 -58.78
N LEU A 18 -71.88 45.10 -60.05
CA LEU A 18 -72.99 44.29 -60.58
C LEU A 18 -72.65 42.80 -60.60
N GLU A 19 -71.45 42.44 -61.04
CA GLU A 19 -70.97 41.05 -61.01
C GLU A 19 -70.88 40.56 -59.56
N ARG A 20 -70.30 41.35 -58.63
CA ARG A 20 -70.35 41.04 -57.18
C ARG A 20 -71.76 40.95 -56.64
N ALA A 21 -72.66 41.85 -57.01
CA ALA A 21 -74.04 41.83 -56.53
C ALA A 21 -74.81 40.62 -57.06
N HIS A 22 -74.58 40.21 -58.31
CA HIS A 22 -75.14 39.00 -58.90
C HIS A 22 -74.58 37.74 -58.23
N GLU A 23 -73.27 37.64 -58.02
CA GLU A 23 -72.64 36.53 -57.30
C GLU A 23 -73.16 36.44 -55.86
N THR A 24 -73.22 37.58 -55.15
CA THR A 24 -73.70 37.65 -53.77
C THR A 24 -75.17 37.23 -53.67
N ARG A 25 -76.02 37.64 -54.63
CA ARG A 25 -77.44 37.27 -54.67
C ARG A 25 -77.62 35.79 -54.99
N ALA A 26 -76.88 35.24 -55.95
CA ALA A 26 -76.92 33.82 -56.28
C ALA A 26 -76.46 32.92 -55.12
N ILE A 27 -75.42 33.34 -54.37
CA ILE A 27 -74.95 32.63 -53.17
C ILE A 27 -76.00 32.71 -52.06
N ARG A 28 -76.69 33.85 -51.90
CA ARG A 28 -77.77 34.02 -50.92
C ARG A 28 -78.98 33.14 -51.23
N GLU A 29 -79.42 33.07 -52.47
CA GLU A 29 -80.54 32.20 -52.89
C GLU A 29 -80.22 30.71 -52.64
N ARG A 30 -78.99 30.28 -52.92
CA ARG A 30 -78.52 28.93 -52.61
C ARG A 30 -78.50 28.68 -51.09
N LEU A 31 -78.07 29.65 -50.30
CA LEU A 31 -78.05 29.56 -48.83
C LEU A 31 -79.48 29.44 -48.27
N GLU A 32 -80.41 30.24 -48.77
CA GLU A 32 -81.83 30.20 -48.39
C GLU A 32 -82.48 28.86 -48.74
N ALA A 33 -82.21 28.32 -49.93
CA ALA A 33 -82.70 27.01 -50.33
C ALA A 33 -82.14 25.90 -49.42
N ALA A 34 -80.84 25.93 -49.14
CA ALA A 34 -80.19 24.90 -48.32
C ALA A 34 -80.58 24.97 -46.83
N ALA A 35 -80.73 26.16 -46.26
CA ALA A 35 -81.14 26.32 -44.86
C ALA A 35 -82.60 25.88 -44.64
N ARG A 36 -83.50 26.17 -45.60
CA ARG A 36 -84.88 25.66 -45.57
C ARG A 36 -84.95 24.14 -45.64
N GLU A 37 -84.16 23.56 -46.54
CA GLU A 37 -84.09 22.12 -46.71
C GLU A 37 -83.51 21.42 -45.46
N TRP A 38 -82.49 22.01 -44.84
CA TRP A 38 -81.94 21.53 -43.57
C TRP A 38 -82.97 21.54 -42.44
N ASN A 39 -83.76 22.60 -42.31
CA ASN A 39 -84.85 22.65 -41.33
C ASN A 39 -85.96 21.64 -41.63
N ARG A 40 -86.30 21.42 -42.92
CA ARG A 40 -87.28 20.40 -43.36
C ARG A 40 -86.83 18.99 -42.99
N LEU A 41 -85.54 18.70 -43.11
CA LEU A 41 -84.92 17.42 -42.76
C LEU A 41 -84.59 17.31 -41.26
N ALA A 42 -85.30 18.06 -40.40
CA ALA A 42 -85.09 18.06 -38.95
C ALA A 42 -83.63 18.32 -38.52
N ARG A 43 -82.91 19.14 -39.30
CA ARG A 43 -81.51 19.52 -39.11
C ARG A 43 -80.50 18.40 -39.29
N ASP A 44 -80.75 17.50 -40.24
CA ASP A 44 -79.81 16.45 -40.64
C ASP A 44 -78.44 17.02 -41.03
N ASP A 45 -77.37 16.36 -40.57
CA ASP A 45 -76.01 16.73 -40.90
C ASP A 45 -75.73 16.66 -42.40
N ASP A 46 -76.38 15.75 -43.15
CA ASP A 46 -76.13 15.53 -44.59
C ASP A 46 -76.61 16.64 -45.50
N ALA A 47 -77.51 17.51 -45.02
CA ALA A 47 -77.93 18.72 -45.73
C ALA A 47 -76.98 19.92 -45.54
N LEU A 48 -75.94 19.80 -44.70
CA LEU A 48 -74.96 20.87 -44.45
C LEU A 48 -73.95 21.03 -45.58
N TRP A 49 -73.48 22.27 -45.79
CA TRP A 49 -72.57 22.62 -46.88
C TRP A 49 -71.15 22.08 -46.72
N ASN A 50 -70.52 21.79 -47.87
CA ASN A 50 -69.13 21.32 -47.95
C ASN A 50 -68.11 22.50 -47.91
N ALA A 51 -66.82 22.18 -47.99
CA ALA A 51 -65.75 23.18 -47.86
C ALA A 51 -65.73 24.23 -48.99
N GLU A 52 -66.11 23.83 -50.21
CA GLU A 52 -66.14 24.68 -51.40
C GLU A 52 -67.33 25.65 -51.32
N GLN A 53 -68.51 25.13 -51.00
CA GLN A 53 -69.72 25.92 -50.80
C GLN A 53 -69.61 26.92 -49.63
N LEU A 54 -68.85 26.57 -48.59
CA LEU A 54 -68.58 27.48 -47.46
C LEU A 54 -67.54 28.57 -47.78
N ALA A 55 -66.70 28.40 -48.80
CA ALA A 55 -65.70 29.40 -49.21
C ALA A 55 -66.38 30.58 -49.92
N ASP A 56 -67.41 30.29 -50.72
CA ASP A 56 -68.20 31.30 -51.44
C ASP A 56 -68.92 32.28 -50.49
N VAL A 57 -69.20 31.86 -49.26
CA VAL A 57 -69.90 32.65 -48.23
C VAL A 57 -69.07 33.84 -47.70
N VAL A 58 -67.76 33.89 -47.96
CA VAL A 58 -66.89 35.01 -47.53
C VAL A 58 -67.31 36.35 -48.16
N LEU A 59 -68.02 36.32 -49.28
CA LEU A 59 -68.54 37.50 -49.97
C LEU A 59 -69.82 38.09 -49.34
N LEU A 60 -70.44 37.40 -48.37
CA LEU A 60 -71.65 37.83 -47.69
C LEU A 60 -71.34 38.53 -46.35
N ASP A 61 -72.01 39.66 -46.10
CA ASP A 61 -71.96 40.36 -44.82
C ASP A 61 -72.75 39.59 -43.73
N PRO A 62 -72.11 39.13 -42.63
CA PRO A 62 -72.75 38.35 -41.58
C PRO A 62 -73.92 39.04 -40.88
N GLU A 63 -73.92 40.38 -40.81
CA GLU A 63 -74.98 41.14 -40.12
C GLU A 63 -76.26 41.23 -40.96
N SER A 64 -76.14 41.04 -42.29
CA SER A 64 -77.27 41.07 -43.24
C SER A 64 -78.05 39.74 -43.32
N LEU A 65 -77.68 38.74 -42.52
CA LEU A 65 -78.23 37.38 -42.60
C LEU A 65 -79.25 37.10 -41.49
N GLU A 66 -80.40 36.55 -41.91
CA GLU A 66 -81.43 36.04 -41.00
C GLU A 66 -80.86 35.02 -39.98
N PRO A 67 -81.41 34.97 -38.75
CA PRO A 67 -80.94 34.07 -37.70
C PRO A 67 -80.86 32.59 -38.13
N GLU A 68 -81.80 32.12 -38.96
CA GLU A 68 -81.84 30.74 -39.45
C GLU A 68 -80.68 30.41 -40.40
N HIS A 69 -80.31 31.34 -41.29
CA HIS A 69 -79.17 31.19 -42.20
C HIS A 69 -77.85 31.21 -41.43
N ARG A 70 -77.74 32.06 -40.40
CA ARG A 70 -76.58 32.08 -39.50
C ARG A 70 -76.44 30.77 -38.73
N ALA A 71 -77.56 30.19 -38.27
CA ALA A 71 -77.57 28.89 -37.61
C ALA A 71 -77.12 27.75 -38.55
N PHE A 72 -77.60 27.73 -39.80
CA PHE A 72 -77.17 26.75 -40.82
C PHE A 72 -75.67 26.87 -41.15
N LEU A 73 -75.17 28.09 -41.34
CA LEU A 73 -73.74 28.32 -41.60
C LEU A 73 -72.87 27.96 -40.39
N ALA A 74 -73.32 28.26 -39.17
CA ALA A 74 -72.64 27.86 -37.94
C ALA A 74 -72.58 26.33 -37.80
N ALA A 75 -73.69 25.63 -38.09
CA ALA A 75 -73.76 24.17 -38.10
C ALA A 75 -72.85 23.56 -39.18
N SER A 76 -72.87 24.10 -40.40
CA SER A 76 -71.99 23.67 -41.50
C SER A 76 -70.50 23.87 -41.19
N ARG A 77 -70.14 25.03 -40.63
CA ARG A 77 -68.77 25.32 -40.16
C ARG A 77 -68.37 24.41 -38.99
N ALA A 78 -69.29 24.11 -38.07
CA ALA A 78 -69.05 23.20 -36.96
C ALA A 78 -68.84 21.75 -37.44
N ARG A 79 -69.63 21.23 -38.39
CA ARG A 79 -69.44 19.92 -39.04
C ARG A 79 -68.08 19.84 -39.73
N ARG A 80 -67.70 20.88 -40.49
CA ARG A 80 -66.38 20.96 -41.13
C ARG A 80 -65.25 20.96 -40.11
N ARG A 81 -65.33 21.79 -39.07
CA ARG A 81 -64.34 21.82 -37.97
C ARG A 81 -64.22 20.44 -37.31
N ARG A 82 -65.35 19.81 -36.97
CA ARG A 82 -65.37 18.43 -36.43
C ARG A 82 -64.69 17.45 -37.39
N ARG A 83 -65.04 17.43 -38.68
CA ARG A 83 -64.47 16.50 -39.68
C ARG A 83 -62.96 16.70 -39.91
N VAL A 84 -62.49 17.95 -39.92
CA VAL A 84 -61.05 18.27 -40.01
C VAL A 84 -60.33 17.85 -38.74
N LEU A 85 -60.85 18.18 -37.55
CA LEU A 85 -60.29 17.78 -36.27
C LEU A 85 -60.24 16.25 -36.14
N THR A 86 -61.29 15.52 -36.54
CA THR A 86 -61.31 14.06 -36.53
C THR A 86 -60.28 13.47 -37.50
N ARG A 87 -60.13 14.02 -38.71
CA ARG A 87 -59.08 13.56 -39.66
C ARG A 87 -57.67 13.82 -39.14
N VAL A 88 -57.41 15.01 -38.59
CA VAL A 88 -56.12 15.35 -37.97
C VAL A 88 -55.86 14.45 -36.76
N ALA A 89 -56.86 14.22 -35.91
CA ALA A 89 -56.75 13.33 -34.77
C ALA A 89 -56.45 11.88 -35.20
N LEU A 90 -57.11 11.36 -36.25
CA LEU A 90 -56.83 10.02 -36.78
C LEU A 90 -55.41 9.92 -37.39
N LEU A 91 -54.98 10.93 -38.13
CA LEU A 91 -53.63 10.99 -38.71
C LEU A 91 -52.55 11.15 -37.63
N ALA A 92 -52.84 11.85 -36.54
CA ALA A 92 -51.93 12.01 -35.40
C ALA A 92 -51.98 10.83 -34.42
N ALA A 93 -53.07 10.06 -34.38
CA ALA A 93 -53.24 8.94 -33.46
C ALA A 93 -52.21 7.82 -33.71
N ALA A 94 -51.99 7.43 -34.97
CA ALA A 94 -51.01 6.40 -35.31
C ALA A 94 -49.57 6.74 -34.87
N PRO A 95 -48.99 7.93 -35.22
CA PRO A 95 -47.65 8.30 -34.76
C PRO A 95 -47.57 8.53 -33.25
N LEU A 96 -48.64 9.05 -32.62
CA LEU A 96 -48.68 9.17 -31.16
C LEU A 96 -48.68 7.81 -30.47
N CYS A 97 -49.48 6.85 -30.94
CA CYS A 97 -49.47 5.47 -30.45
C CYS A 97 -48.11 4.81 -30.67
N ALA A 98 -47.49 4.97 -31.85
CA ALA A 98 -46.16 4.46 -32.12
C ALA A 98 -45.10 5.06 -31.17
N LEU A 99 -45.16 6.37 -30.92
CA LEU A 99 -44.29 7.06 -29.96
C LEU A 99 -44.48 6.52 -28.54
N LEU A 100 -45.72 6.34 -28.09
CA LEU A 100 -46.02 5.78 -26.76
C LEU A 100 -45.52 4.33 -26.62
N VAL A 101 -45.65 3.52 -27.67
CA VAL A 101 -45.10 2.15 -27.70
C VAL A 101 -43.57 2.19 -27.64
N LEU A 102 -42.90 3.06 -28.41
CA LEU A 102 -41.44 3.20 -28.37
C LEU A 102 -40.95 3.69 -27.01
N ILE A 103 -41.64 4.65 -26.39
CA ILE A 103 -41.37 5.10 -25.02
C ILE A 103 -41.56 3.94 -24.03
N GLY A 104 -42.67 3.19 -24.14
CA GLY A 104 -42.94 2.03 -23.30
C GLY A 104 -41.86 0.95 -23.41
N LEU A 105 -41.46 0.59 -24.64
CA LEU A 105 -40.39 -0.36 -24.91
C LEU A 105 -39.04 0.12 -24.35
N ARG A 106 -38.71 1.40 -24.54
CA ARG A 106 -37.48 2.00 -24.01
C ARG A 106 -37.47 1.96 -22.47
N LEU A 107 -38.58 2.32 -21.83
CA LEU A 107 -38.72 2.27 -20.38
C LEU A 107 -38.63 0.82 -19.86
N GLN A 108 -39.21 -0.14 -20.57
CA GLN A 108 -39.11 -1.55 -20.21
C GLN A 108 -37.68 -2.06 -20.32
N LEU A 109 -36.98 -1.79 -21.42
CA LEU A 109 -35.56 -2.15 -21.58
C LEU A 109 -34.68 -1.51 -20.51
N GLN A 110 -34.92 -0.24 -20.17
CA GLN A 110 -34.21 0.45 -19.09
C GLN A 110 -34.47 -0.19 -17.72
N ARG A 111 -35.73 -0.58 -17.43
CA ARG A 111 -36.07 -1.28 -16.19
C ARG A 111 -35.48 -2.68 -16.12
N ASP A 112 -35.46 -3.40 -17.24
CA ASP A 112 -34.87 -4.73 -17.33
C ASP A 112 -33.36 -4.69 -17.12
N LEU A 113 -32.69 -3.70 -17.73
CA LEU A 113 -31.27 -3.42 -17.52
C LEU A 113 -30.99 -3.05 -16.06
N ALA A 114 -31.74 -2.09 -15.50
CA ALA A 114 -31.58 -1.65 -14.12
C ALA A 114 -31.73 -2.81 -13.14
N ARG A 115 -32.76 -3.65 -13.30
CA ARG A 115 -32.96 -4.84 -12.46
C ARG A 115 -31.77 -5.81 -12.50
N ARG A 116 -31.23 -6.08 -13.70
CA ARG A 116 -30.05 -6.96 -13.82
C ARG A 116 -28.82 -6.35 -13.14
N VAL A 117 -28.59 -5.04 -13.32
CA VAL A 117 -27.51 -4.32 -12.63
C VAL A 117 -27.71 -4.42 -11.11
N ASP A 118 -28.92 -4.15 -10.62
CA ASP A 118 -29.26 -4.23 -9.19
C ASP A 118 -29.04 -5.65 -8.63
N ASP A 119 -29.39 -6.71 -9.37
CA ASP A 119 -29.15 -8.09 -8.95
C ASP A 119 -27.65 -8.42 -8.80
N HIS A 120 -26.80 -7.86 -9.68
CA HIS A 120 -25.35 -7.99 -9.57
C HIS A 120 -24.79 -7.16 -8.41
N VAL A 121 -25.26 -5.92 -8.24
CA VAL A 121 -24.88 -5.04 -7.12
C VAL A 121 -25.29 -5.65 -5.78
N ALA A 122 -26.48 -6.24 -5.68
CA ALA A 122 -26.95 -6.91 -4.47
C ALA A 122 -26.07 -8.12 -4.11
N ARG A 123 -25.67 -8.93 -5.10
CA ARG A 123 -24.74 -10.04 -4.90
C ARG A 123 -23.36 -9.56 -4.45
N ALA A 124 -22.80 -8.55 -5.10
CA ALA A 124 -21.55 -7.93 -4.68
C ALA A 124 -21.63 -7.42 -3.23
N SER A 125 -22.70 -6.71 -2.89
CA SER A 125 -22.93 -6.18 -1.54
C SER A 125 -22.99 -7.29 -0.49
N ALA A 126 -23.58 -8.44 -0.80
CA ALA A 126 -23.60 -9.59 0.10
C ALA A 126 -22.19 -10.15 0.34
N PHE A 127 -21.39 -10.28 -0.71
CA PHE A 127 -19.99 -10.71 -0.58
C PHE A 127 -19.14 -9.68 0.18
N GLU A 128 -19.32 -8.38 -0.05
CA GLU A 128 -18.61 -7.33 0.72
C GLU A 128 -18.96 -7.38 2.21
N GLN A 129 -20.23 -7.62 2.56
CA GLN A 129 -20.64 -7.79 3.96
C GLN A 129 -19.99 -9.02 4.61
N GLN A 130 -19.86 -10.12 3.86
CA GLN A 130 -19.13 -11.30 4.32
C GLN A 130 -17.63 -11.03 4.45
N ALA A 131 -17.03 -10.34 3.48
CA ALA A 131 -15.63 -9.94 3.48
C ALA A 131 -15.31 -9.03 4.69
N GLN A 132 -16.20 -8.11 5.05
CA GLN A 132 -16.01 -7.25 6.22
C GLN A 132 -15.97 -8.05 7.53
N ARG A 133 -16.78 -9.11 7.66
CA ARG A 133 -16.73 -10.01 8.82
C ARG A 133 -15.42 -10.80 8.85
N LEU A 134 -15.09 -11.43 7.73
CA LEU A 134 -13.84 -12.18 7.57
C LEU A 134 -12.61 -11.32 7.84
N ARG A 135 -12.59 -10.06 7.39
CA ARG A 135 -11.53 -9.09 7.70
C ARG A 135 -11.36 -8.91 9.20
N GLY A 136 -12.46 -8.72 9.93
CA GLY A 136 -12.43 -8.63 11.39
C GLY A 136 -11.90 -9.91 12.04
N ASP A 137 -12.22 -11.08 11.48
CA ASP A 137 -11.78 -12.38 12.00
C ASP A 137 -10.28 -12.60 11.73
N VAL A 138 -9.81 -12.28 10.52
CA VAL A 138 -8.39 -12.28 10.12
C VAL A 138 -7.57 -11.41 11.07
N GLU A 139 -7.99 -10.16 11.27
CA GLU A 139 -7.27 -9.23 12.14
C GLU A 139 -7.19 -9.74 13.58
N ARG A 140 -8.27 -10.35 14.11
CA ARG A 140 -8.23 -10.93 15.47
C ARG A 140 -7.29 -12.12 15.55
N ALA A 141 -7.33 -13.03 14.58
CA ALA A 141 -6.44 -14.19 14.55
C ALA A 141 -4.97 -13.79 14.39
N ARG A 142 -4.66 -12.80 13.53
CA ARG A 142 -3.30 -12.25 13.35
C ARG A 142 -2.77 -11.62 14.63
N HIS A 143 -3.52 -10.72 15.25
CA HIS A 143 -3.10 -10.10 16.51
C HIS A 143 -2.92 -11.13 17.62
N GLY A 144 -3.78 -12.14 17.69
CA GLY A 144 -3.62 -13.27 18.61
C GLY A 144 -2.33 -14.05 18.37
N ALA A 145 -2.03 -14.38 17.11
CA ALA A 145 -0.80 -15.07 16.74
C ALA A 145 0.44 -14.26 17.14
N PHE A 146 0.48 -12.96 16.81
CA PHE A 146 1.60 -12.09 17.16
C PHE A 146 1.81 -12.00 18.66
N ALA A 147 0.73 -11.88 19.45
CA ALA A 147 0.83 -11.85 20.90
C ALA A 147 1.45 -13.13 21.48
N GLU A 148 1.13 -14.32 20.94
CA GLU A 148 1.75 -15.58 21.39
C GLU A 148 3.23 -15.67 20.98
N PHE A 149 3.62 -15.16 19.79
CA PHE A 149 5.03 -15.05 19.41
C PHE A 149 5.81 -14.09 20.31
N ASP A 150 5.24 -12.94 20.66
CA ASP A 150 5.83 -11.98 21.59
C ASP A 150 6.00 -12.55 23.00
N LEU A 151 5.12 -13.49 23.38
CA LEU A 151 5.24 -14.26 24.63
C LEU A 151 6.25 -15.42 24.54
N MET A 152 6.86 -15.63 23.37
CA MET A 152 7.79 -16.72 23.07
C MET A 152 7.14 -18.12 23.14
N GLU A 153 5.89 -18.23 22.67
CA GLU A 153 5.07 -19.46 22.60
C GLU A 153 4.80 -19.86 21.13
N PRO A 154 5.82 -20.34 20.39
CA PRO A 154 5.73 -20.48 18.94
C PRO A 154 4.68 -21.51 18.50
N GLU A 155 4.43 -22.57 19.26
CA GLU A 155 3.41 -23.57 18.91
C GLU A 155 2.00 -22.96 18.86
N ARG A 156 1.68 -22.08 19.81
CA ARG A 156 0.39 -21.38 19.86
C ARG A 156 0.33 -20.28 18.80
N GLY A 157 1.44 -19.55 18.63
CA GLY A 157 1.59 -18.54 17.59
C GLY A 157 1.36 -19.11 16.19
N GLU A 158 2.00 -20.24 15.85
CA GLU A 158 1.83 -20.90 14.55
C GLU A 158 0.40 -21.43 14.35
N ALA A 159 -0.24 -21.99 15.38
CA ALA A 159 -1.62 -22.48 15.27
C ALA A 159 -2.61 -21.34 14.94
N LEU A 160 -2.49 -20.20 15.62
CA LEU A 160 -3.30 -19.00 15.33
C LEU A 160 -2.93 -18.37 13.98
N TRP A 161 -1.67 -18.45 13.58
CA TRP A 161 -1.23 -17.98 12.26
C TRP A 161 -1.79 -18.83 11.11
N ASP A 162 -1.88 -20.15 11.30
CA ASP A 162 -2.52 -21.06 10.35
C ASP A 162 -4.02 -20.76 10.21
N GLU A 163 -4.70 -20.46 11.32
CA GLU A 163 -6.09 -19.98 11.30
C GLU A 163 -6.22 -18.64 10.56
N ALA A 164 -5.37 -17.66 10.88
CA ALA A 164 -5.35 -16.36 10.21
C ALA A 164 -5.12 -16.50 8.70
N SER A 165 -4.21 -17.39 8.29
CA SER A 165 -3.89 -17.68 6.90
C SER A 165 -5.06 -18.36 6.16
N ALA A 166 -5.77 -19.27 6.83
CA ALA A 166 -6.98 -19.87 6.27
C ALA A 166 -8.11 -18.84 6.09
N LEU A 167 -8.34 -17.99 7.09
CA LEU A 167 -9.31 -16.89 7.02
C LEU A 167 -8.94 -15.88 5.93
N SER A 168 -7.65 -15.56 5.75
CA SER A 168 -7.18 -14.66 4.70
C SER A 168 -7.48 -15.21 3.31
N ARG A 169 -7.25 -16.51 3.08
CA ARG A 169 -7.61 -17.16 1.80
C ARG A 169 -9.12 -17.11 1.54
N ALA A 170 -9.95 -17.31 2.57
CA ALA A 170 -11.40 -17.19 2.46
C ALA A 170 -11.85 -15.74 2.16
N LEU A 171 -11.19 -14.75 2.78
CA LEU A 171 -11.41 -13.34 2.50
C LEU A 171 -11.08 -12.99 1.05
N ASP A 172 -9.90 -13.41 0.56
CA ASP A 172 -9.47 -13.15 -0.81
C ASP A 172 -10.45 -13.75 -1.83
N GLU A 173 -10.91 -14.98 -1.60
CA GLU A 173 -11.91 -15.64 -2.44
C GLU A 173 -13.25 -14.89 -2.43
N THR A 174 -13.70 -14.44 -1.27
CA THR A 174 -14.95 -13.66 -1.12
C THR A 174 -14.87 -12.33 -1.88
N LEU A 175 -13.75 -11.62 -1.74
CA LEU A 175 -13.49 -10.38 -2.48
C LEU A 175 -13.41 -10.65 -3.98
N ARG A 176 -12.81 -11.76 -4.41
CA ARG A 176 -12.73 -12.15 -5.82
C ARG A 176 -14.13 -12.37 -6.41
N GLU A 177 -15.08 -12.94 -5.66
CA GLU A 177 -16.48 -13.09 -6.10
C GLU A 177 -17.25 -11.76 -6.11
N SER A 178 -17.00 -10.87 -5.13
CA SER A 178 -17.52 -9.49 -5.15
C SER A 178 -17.10 -8.75 -6.43
N GLY A 179 -15.80 -8.76 -6.74
CA GLY A 179 -15.24 -8.12 -7.94
C GLY A 179 -15.88 -8.65 -9.24
N LYS A 180 -16.01 -9.98 -9.39
CA LYS A 180 -16.72 -10.59 -10.54
C LYS A 180 -18.15 -10.08 -10.69
N ALA A 181 -18.89 -9.95 -9.59
CA ALA A 181 -20.27 -9.46 -9.62
C ALA A 181 -20.33 -7.98 -10.06
N LEU A 182 -19.43 -7.14 -9.56
CA LEU A 182 -19.32 -5.73 -9.95
C LEU A 182 -18.89 -5.54 -11.41
N GLU A 183 -17.89 -6.29 -11.88
CA GLU A 183 -17.43 -6.26 -13.28
C GLU A 183 -18.52 -6.71 -14.26
N ALA A 184 -19.33 -7.70 -13.88
CA ALA A 184 -20.50 -8.11 -14.65
C ALA A 184 -21.58 -7.01 -14.69
N ALA A 185 -21.83 -6.30 -13.58
CA ALA A 185 -22.72 -5.14 -13.57
C ALA A 185 -22.21 -4.02 -14.49
N LEU A 186 -20.90 -3.73 -14.46
CA LEU A 186 -20.27 -2.73 -15.31
C LEU A 186 -20.36 -3.10 -16.79
N SER A 187 -20.26 -4.39 -17.12
CA SER A 187 -20.38 -4.87 -18.50
C SER A 187 -21.80 -4.69 -19.07
N LEU A 188 -22.82 -4.67 -18.21
CA LEU A 188 -24.20 -4.37 -18.58
C LEU A 188 -24.42 -2.86 -18.77
N ASP A 189 -23.89 -2.04 -17.86
CA ASP A 189 -23.94 -0.57 -17.95
C ASP A 189 -22.61 0.07 -17.50
N SER A 190 -21.75 0.36 -18.49
CA SER A 190 -20.39 0.88 -18.27
C SER A 190 -20.32 2.28 -17.64
N GLN A 191 -21.42 3.02 -17.69
CA GLN A 191 -21.51 4.39 -17.14
C GLN A 191 -22.31 4.43 -15.84
N HIS A 192 -22.72 3.28 -15.30
CA HIS A 192 -23.53 3.23 -14.08
C HIS A 192 -22.76 3.82 -12.88
N PRO A 193 -23.18 4.97 -12.33
CA PRO A 193 -22.36 5.73 -11.38
C PRO A 193 -22.11 4.95 -10.08
N VAL A 194 -23.11 4.23 -9.59
CA VAL A 194 -23.00 3.43 -8.35
C VAL A 194 -22.05 2.25 -8.52
N VAL A 195 -22.04 1.59 -9.69
CA VAL A 195 -21.19 0.42 -9.91
C VAL A 195 -19.72 0.84 -10.00
N ARG A 196 -19.44 1.95 -10.68
CA ARG A 196 -18.09 2.52 -10.75
C ARG A 196 -17.58 2.91 -9.36
N GLU A 197 -18.41 3.58 -8.56
CA GLU A 197 -18.06 3.92 -7.18
C GLU A 197 -17.75 2.69 -6.31
N LEU A 198 -18.56 1.63 -6.43
CA LEU A 198 -18.32 0.36 -5.73
C LEU A 198 -17.04 -0.35 -6.20
N LEU A 199 -16.72 -0.31 -7.50
CA LEU A 199 -15.45 -0.84 -8.03
C LEU A 199 -14.24 -0.06 -7.52
N ALA A 200 -14.34 1.27 -7.44
CA ALA A 200 -13.28 2.12 -6.88
C ALA A 200 -12.99 1.71 -5.43
N GLU A 201 -14.03 1.59 -4.59
CA GLU A 201 -13.89 1.16 -3.19
C GLU A 201 -13.39 -0.29 -3.09
N HIS A 202 -13.89 -1.20 -3.92
CA HIS A 202 -13.49 -2.61 -3.91
C HIS A 202 -11.98 -2.78 -4.15
N TYR A 203 -11.46 -2.17 -5.22
CA TYR A 203 -10.03 -2.27 -5.52
C TYR A 203 -9.18 -1.53 -4.48
N TYR A 204 -9.65 -0.38 -3.97
CA TYR A 204 -8.96 0.34 -2.90
C TYR A 204 -8.87 -0.48 -1.60
N ALA A 205 -9.96 -1.09 -1.17
CA ALA A 205 -9.99 -1.92 0.03
C ALA A 205 -9.12 -3.18 -0.09
N ARG A 206 -8.98 -3.73 -1.31
CA ARG A 206 -8.01 -4.78 -1.59
C ARG A 206 -6.57 -4.26 -1.58
N ALA A 207 -6.33 -3.04 -2.07
CA ALA A 207 -5.00 -2.43 -2.01
C ALA A 207 -4.54 -2.24 -0.57
N GLU A 208 -5.44 -1.81 0.34
CA GLU A 208 -5.14 -1.71 1.78
C GLU A 208 -4.75 -3.08 2.38
N LEU A 209 -5.40 -4.17 1.97
CA LEU A 209 -5.05 -5.53 2.41
C LEU A 209 -3.70 -6.02 1.84
N ALA A 210 -3.36 -5.63 0.62
CA ALA A 210 -2.05 -5.93 0.03
C ALA A 210 -0.93 -5.12 0.72
N ASP A 211 -1.16 -3.84 1.01
CA ASP A 211 -0.24 -2.97 1.76
C ASP A 211 0.05 -3.53 3.15
N ALA A 212 -1.00 -3.98 3.87
CA ALA A 212 -0.87 -4.59 5.19
C ALA A 212 -0.12 -5.94 5.18
N ARG A 213 0.02 -6.59 4.02
CA ARG A 213 0.82 -7.81 3.82
C ARG A 213 2.22 -7.51 3.25
N HIS A 214 2.57 -6.24 3.07
CA HIS A 214 3.81 -5.80 2.42
C HIS A 214 3.95 -6.30 0.96
N ASP A 215 2.83 -6.48 0.25
CA ASP A 215 2.81 -6.76 -1.19
C ASP A 215 2.61 -5.46 -1.97
N GLU A 216 3.70 -4.70 -2.11
CA GLU A 216 3.69 -3.39 -2.78
C GLU A 216 3.29 -3.48 -4.26
N ALA A 217 3.60 -4.59 -4.92
CA ALA A 217 3.28 -4.79 -6.33
C ALA A 217 1.78 -5.00 -6.53
N GLU A 218 1.15 -5.86 -5.73
CA GLU A 218 -0.30 -6.04 -5.76
C GLU A 218 -1.02 -4.74 -5.33
N ALA A 219 -0.56 -4.09 -4.25
CA ALA A 219 -1.14 -2.84 -3.76
C ALA A 219 -1.13 -1.75 -4.85
N ARG A 220 0.00 -1.54 -5.53
CA ARG A 220 0.13 -0.55 -6.62
C ARG A 220 -0.82 -0.86 -7.77
N ALA A 221 -0.86 -2.11 -8.23
CA ALA A 221 -1.74 -2.53 -9.32
C ALA A 221 -3.22 -2.34 -8.99
N LEU A 222 -3.62 -2.54 -7.73
CA LEU A 222 -5.00 -2.35 -7.27
C LEU A 222 -5.37 -0.86 -7.15
N VAL A 223 -4.45 -0.01 -6.69
CA VAL A 223 -4.66 1.45 -6.66
C VAL A 223 -4.85 2.01 -8.06
N GLU A 224 -4.00 1.62 -9.01
CA GLU A 224 -4.13 2.03 -10.41
C GLU A 224 -5.49 1.65 -10.99
N ARG A 225 -6.02 0.46 -10.63
CA ARG A 225 -7.37 0.05 -11.03
C ARG A 225 -8.47 0.85 -10.33
N SER A 226 -8.30 1.16 -9.04
CA SER A 226 -9.24 1.99 -8.28
C SER A 226 -9.38 3.38 -8.90
N GLU A 227 -8.25 3.99 -9.30
CA GLU A 227 -8.20 5.33 -9.91
C GLU A 227 -9.00 5.43 -11.23
N LEU A 228 -9.19 4.33 -11.97
CA LEU A 228 -10.03 4.31 -13.20
C LEU A 228 -11.51 4.58 -12.92
N TYR A 229 -11.95 4.35 -11.69
CA TYR A 229 -13.35 4.47 -11.28
C TYR A 229 -13.58 5.57 -10.22
N ASP A 230 -12.52 6.06 -9.56
CA ASP A 230 -12.52 7.09 -8.50
C ASP A 230 -12.78 8.50 -9.06
N ARG A 231 -14.04 8.82 -9.37
CA ARG A 231 -14.42 10.06 -10.10
C ARG A 231 -14.00 11.36 -9.40
N ASP A 232 -14.01 11.39 -8.07
CA ASP A 232 -13.70 12.57 -7.26
C ASP A 232 -12.26 12.54 -6.69
N GLY A 233 -11.50 11.49 -7.00
CA GLY A 233 -10.14 11.28 -6.50
C GLY A 233 -10.07 11.04 -4.99
N ALA A 234 -11.16 10.67 -4.31
CA ALA A 234 -11.17 10.47 -2.87
C ALA A 234 -10.26 9.33 -2.43
N ARG A 235 -10.21 8.22 -3.16
CA ARG A 235 -9.37 7.04 -2.81
C ARG A 235 -7.92 7.34 -3.12
N ALA A 236 -7.65 8.01 -4.24
CA ALA A 236 -6.32 8.52 -4.55
C ALA A 236 -5.79 9.44 -3.45
N ARG A 237 -6.62 10.36 -2.92
CA ARG A 237 -6.25 11.21 -1.78
C ARG A 237 -6.02 10.43 -0.48
N ARG A 238 -6.88 9.44 -0.17
CA ARG A 238 -6.69 8.56 1.01
C ARG A 238 -5.39 7.76 0.90
N TRP A 239 -5.09 7.20 -0.26
CA TRP A 239 -3.85 6.46 -0.51
C TRP A 239 -2.59 7.33 -0.39
N ARG A 240 -2.69 8.61 -0.76
CA ARG A 240 -1.57 9.56 -0.69
C ARG A 240 -1.56 10.37 0.62
N ALA A 241 -2.40 10.02 1.60
CA ALA A 241 -2.49 10.76 2.85
C ALA A 241 -1.15 10.72 3.62
N PRO A 242 -0.59 11.88 4.02
CA PRO A 242 0.61 11.91 4.83
C PRO A 242 0.34 11.39 6.25
N ALA A 243 1.39 10.89 6.89
CA ALA A 243 1.40 10.68 8.34
C ALA A 243 1.57 12.03 9.05
N THR A 244 0.93 12.17 10.21
CA THR A 244 1.12 13.32 11.12
C THR A 244 2.03 12.92 12.26
N VAL A 245 3.18 13.58 12.38
CA VAL A 245 4.25 13.20 13.32
C VAL A 245 4.55 14.34 14.30
N THR A 246 4.58 14.01 15.59
CA THR A 246 5.10 14.89 16.65
C THR A 246 6.46 14.36 17.12
N ILE A 247 7.47 15.23 17.18
CA ILE A 247 8.86 14.84 17.52
C ILE A 247 9.31 15.59 18.77
N THR A 248 9.69 14.85 19.80
CA THR A 248 10.24 15.38 21.05
C THR A 248 11.59 14.74 21.35
N SER A 249 12.40 15.41 22.17
CA SER A 249 13.64 14.83 22.67
C SER A 249 13.84 15.11 24.15
N ASP A 250 14.62 14.25 24.80
CA ASP A 250 15.09 14.44 26.16
C ASP A 250 16.64 14.57 26.18
N PRO A 251 17.20 15.75 26.50
CA PRO A 251 16.50 17.02 26.78
C PRO A 251 15.91 17.66 25.51
N PRO A 252 14.98 18.62 25.63
CA PRO A 252 14.45 19.36 24.49
C PRO A 252 15.51 20.28 23.85
N GLY A 253 15.25 20.74 22.63
CA GLY A 253 16.15 21.64 21.88
C GLY A 253 17.19 20.92 21.01
N ALA A 254 17.05 19.61 20.79
CA ALA A 254 17.89 18.89 19.84
C ALA A 254 17.53 19.31 18.40
N ALA A 255 18.53 19.63 17.58
CA ALA A 255 18.34 19.85 16.16
C ALA A 255 18.05 18.51 15.46
N VAL A 256 17.01 18.48 14.64
CA VAL A 256 16.53 17.27 13.96
C VAL A 256 16.67 17.42 12.47
N THR A 257 17.29 16.42 11.84
CA THR A 257 17.28 16.23 10.38
C THR A 257 16.60 14.92 10.03
N LEU A 258 15.91 14.90 8.90
CA LEU A 258 15.24 13.72 8.34
C LEU A 258 15.93 13.33 7.04
N ALA A 259 16.29 12.05 6.92
CA ALA A 259 16.71 11.44 5.66
C ALA A 259 15.76 10.30 5.32
N ALA A 260 15.23 10.29 4.08
CA ALA A 260 14.40 9.21 3.57
C ALA A 260 15.29 8.12 2.97
N TYR A 261 14.90 6.86 3.09
CA TYR A 261 15.50 5.80 2.30
C TYR A 261 14.92 5.78 0.89
N GLU A 262 15.80 5.75 -0.09
CA GLU A 262 15.49 5.51 -1.49
C GLU A 262 15.99 4.13 -1.88
N THR A 263 15.12 3.34 -2.50
CA THR A 263 15.45 2.00 -2.98
C THR A 263 15.77 2.06 -4.47
N ASP A 264 16.94 1.55 -4.87
CA ASP A 264 17.29 1.44 -6.28
C ASP A 264 16.54 0.29 -6.99
N GLU A 265 16.72 0.18 -8.30
CA GLU A 265 16.08 -0.88 -9.11
C GLU A 265 16.50 -2.31 -8.71
N PHE A 266 17.58 -2.45 -7.94
CA PHE A 266 18.12 -3.73 -7.48
C PHE A 266 17.77 -4.05 -6.03
N GLY A 267 17.02 -3.17 -5.33
CA GLY A 267 16.59 -3.38 -3.95
C GLY A 267 17.60 -2.90 -2.89
N ARG A 268 18.63 -2.14 -3.25
CA ARG A 268 19.50 -1.49 -2.25
C ARG A 268 18.89 -0.20 -1.77
N MET A 269 19.03 0.06 -0.48
CA MET A 269 18.52 1.27 0.16
C MET A 269 19.67 2.23 0.46
N SER A 270 19.50 3.50 0.11
CA SER A 270 20.43 4.57 0.44
C SER A 270 19.69 5.77 1.00
N LEU A 271 20.37 6.58 1.82
CA LEU A 271 19.75 7.78 2.40
C LEU A 271 19.79 8.93 1.40
N ALA A 272 18.63 9.52 1.12
CA ALA A 272 18.50 10.79 0.43
C ALA A 272 19.20 11.92 1.23
N PRO A 273 19.58 13.03 0.60
CA PRO A 273 20.18 14.17 1.30
C PRO A 273 19.33 14.62 2.50
N PRO A 274 19.92 14.73 3.69
CA PRO A 274 19.17 15.03 4.90
C PRO A 274 18.58 16.44 4.86
N ARG A 275 17.30 16.56 5.22
CA ARG A 275 16.58 17.84 5.32
C ARG A 275 16.41 18.24 6.78
N ALA A 276 16.72 19.49 7.11
CA ALA A 276 16.47 20.03 8.44
C ALA A 276 14.97 20.16 8.73
N LEU A 277 14.54 19.68 9.89
CA LEU A 277 13.16 19.80 10.37
C LEU A 277 13.00 20.92 11.41
N GLY A 278 14.07 21.29 12.11
CA GLY A 278 14.05 22.30 13.17
C GLY A 278 14.64 21.76 14.47
N THR A 279 14.21 22.32 15.60
CA THR A 279 14.63 21.90 16.95
C THR A 279 13.43 21.36 17.73
N THR A 280 13.62 20.31 18.51
CA THR A 280 12.54 19.74 19.33
C THR A 280 12.05 20.70 20.43
N PRO A 281 10.75 20.67 20.79
CA PRO A 281 9.68 19.86 20.19
C PRO A 281 9.22 20.39 18.83
N ILE A 282 8.89 19.47 17.91
CA ILE A 282 8.31 19.77 16.60
C ILE A 282 6.90 19.16 16.57
N GLU A 283 5.88 20.02 16.44
CA GLU A 283 4.47 19.61 16.47
C GLU A 283 3.91 19.46 15.05
N SER A 284 3.06 18.44 14.87
CA SER A 284 2.19 18.26 13.69
C SER A 284 2.91 18.33 12.34
N LEU A 285 4.03 17.62 12.20
CA LEU A 285 4.78 17.52 10.95
C LEU A 285 4.12 16.50 10.01
N GLU A 286 3.74 16.93 8.81
CA GLU A 286 3.26 16.01 7.76
C GLU A 286 4.44 15.37 7.03
N ILE A 287 4.51 14.03 7.05
CA ILE A 287 5.52 13.25 6.35
C ILE A 287 4.81 12.18 5.51
N TYR A 288 5.15 12.08 4.22
CA TYR A 288 4.59 11.03 3.38
C TYR A 288 5.08 9.64 3.82
N PRO A 289 4.28 8.58 3.63
CA PRO A 289 4.63 7.22 4.02
C PRO A 289 5.95 6.75 3.42
N GLY A 290 6.74 6.00 4.19
CA GLY A 290 8.06 5.53 3.78
C GLY A 290 8.94 5.13 4.96
N SER A 291 10.21 4.84 4.66
CA SER A 291 11.25 4.52 5.63
C SER A 291 12.25 5.68 5.75
N PHE A 292 12.62 6.03 6.98
CA PHE A 292 13.38 7.23 7.30
C PHE A 292 14.36 6.97 8.44
N VAL A 293 15.36 7.86 8.54
CA VAL A 293 16.16 8.06 9.75
C VAL A 293 16.03 9.51 10.18
N LEU A 294 15.67 9.71 11.44
CA LEU A 294 15.79 10.99 12.13
C LEU A 294 17.14 11.05 12.83
N MET A 295 17.89 12.12 12.64
CA MET A 295 19.16 12.35 13.34
C MET A 295 19.00 13.53 14.29
N PHE A 296 19.22 13.27 15.58
CA PHE A 296 19.11 14.24 16.66
C PHE A 296 20.51 14.69 17.06
N ARG A 297 20.75 16.01 17.03
CA ARG A 297 22.02 16.63 17.40
C ARG A 297 21.81 17.66 18.51
N ALA A 298 22.58 17.54 19.58
CA ALA A 298 22.61 18.51 20.66
C ALA A 298 24.05 18.70 21.15
N ARG A 299 24.38 19.88 21.67
CA ARG A 299 25.75 20.19 22.11
C ARG A 299 26.15 19.33 23.32
N GLY A 300 27.35 18.71 23.25
CA GLY A 300 27.90 17.86 24.32
C GLY A 300 27.17 16.53 24.47
N ARG A 301 26.51 16.07 23.41
CA ARG A 301 25.68 14.87 23.38
C ARG A 301 25.95 14.10 22.10
N VAL A 302 25.79 12.78 22.16
CA VAL A 302 25.97 11.93 20.99
C VAL A 302 24.87 12.20 19.96
N GLU A 303 25.20 12.08 18.67
CA GLU A 303 24.18 12.05 17.63
C GLU A 303 23.36 10.76 17.77
N VAL A 304 22.04 10.89 17.87
CA VAL A 304 21.14 9.73 17.93
C VAL A 304 20.41 9.57 16.61
N ARG A 305 20.52 8.37 16.03
CA ARG A 305 19.78 7.94 14.85
C ARG A 305 18.52 7.21 15.30
N HIS A 306 17.35 7.63 14.83
CA HIS A 306 16.06 7.01 15.12
C HIS A 306 15.45 6.55 13.80
N ALA A 307 15.54 5.25 13.51
CA ALA A 307 14.92 4.66 12.33
C ALA A 307 13.39 4.64 12.47
N LEU A 308 12.69 4.99 11.40
CA LEU A 308 11.25 5.22 11.42
C LEU A 308 10.62 4.69 10.13
N ALA A 309 9.58 3.89 10.25
CA ALA A 309 8.70 3.53 9.13
C ALA A 309 7.32 4.14 9.41
N LEU A 310 6.83 4.94 8.45
CA LEU A 310 5.54 5.63 8.53
C LEU A 310 4.55 5.04 7.54
N THR A 311 3.33 4.75 8.02
CA THR A 311 2.20 4.31 7.19
C THR A 311 1.26 5.46 6.84
N ARG A 312 0.34 5.21 5.91
CA ARG A 312 -0.54 6.22 5.31
C ARG A 312 -1.56 6.73 6.32
N GLY A 313 -1.65 8.05 6.48
CA GLY A 313 -2.61 8.68 7.40
C GLY A 313 -2.39 8.38 8.90
N GLU A 314 -1.26 7.76 9.28
CA GLU A 314 -0.99 7.47 10.69
C GLU A 314 -0.70 8.74 11.49
N THR A 315 -1.04 8.73 12.77
CA THR A 315 -0.60 9.76 13.72
C THR A 315 0.39 9.15 14.69
N ARG A 316 1.58 9.73 14.81
CA ARG A 316 2.67 9.15 15.60
C ARG A 316 3.43 10.18 16.42
N THR A 317 3.70 9.84 17.68
CA THR A 317 4.61 10.60 18.55
C THR A 317 5.95 9.89 18.63
N ILE A 318 7.03 10.61 18.41
CA ILE A 318 8.40 10.13 18.46
C ILE A 318 9.11 10.84 19.60
N GLU A 319 9.46 10.08 20.64
CA GLU A 319 10.19 10.59 21.79
C GLU A 319 11.59 9.98 21.80
N THR A 320 12.63 10.82 21.73
CA THR A 320 14.02 10.34 21.63
C THR A 320 14.89 10.92 22.74
N ARG A 321 15.43 10.05 23.58
CA ARG A 321 16.51 10.42 24.51
C ARG A 321 17.81 10.67 23.73
N VAL A 322 18.50 11.76 24.04
CA VAL A 322 19.80 12.12 23.45
C VAL A 322 20.85 12.08 24.56
N PRO A 323 21.59 10.97 24.75
CA PRO A 323 22.51 10.82 25.87
C PRO A 323 23.70 11.79 25.80
N ALA A 324 24.28 12.14 26.95
CA ALA A 324 25.55 12.86 26.97
C ALA A 324 26.68 11.99 26.40
N GLU A 325 27.74 12.62 25.88
CA GLU A 325 28.88 11.90 25.27
C GLU A 325 29.50 10.86 26.20
N GLY A 326 29.62 11.16 27.49
CA GLY A 326 30.17 10.22 28.49
C GLY A 326 29.22 9.09 28.93
N GLU A 327 27.98 9.06 28.46
CA GLU A 327 27.02 7.99 28.77
C GLU A 327 27.08 6.82 27.78
N VAL A 328 27.71 7.01 26.62
CA VAL A 328 27.87 5.98 25.59
C VAL A 328 29.34 5.55 25.57
N PRO A 329 29.65 4.30 25.95
CA PRO A 329 31.02 3.80 25.88
C PRO A 329 31.61 3.88 24.47
N GLU A 330 32.93 4.02 24.38
CA GLU A 330 33.63 3.97 23.10
C GLU A 330 33.34 2.63 22.39
N GLY A 331 33.12 2.69 21.07
CA GLY A 331 32.74 1.52 20.29
C GLY A 331 31.26 1.12 20.39
N PHE A 332 30.44 1.80 21.19
CA PHE A 332 29.00 1.51 21.31
C PHE A 332 28.10 2.51 20.59
N VAL A 333 26.91 2.07 20.22
CA VAL A 333 25.85 2.84 19.58
C VAL A 333 24.61 2.83 20.48
N PHE A 334 23.99 4.00 20.64
CA PHE A 334 22.72 4.14 21.35
C PHE A 334 21.54 3.90 20.41
N ILE A 335 20.75 2.86 20.70
CA ILE A 335 19.50 2.57 20.01
C ILE A 335 18.35 3.15 20.85
N PRO A 336 17.61 4.17 20.35
CA PRO A 336 16.52 4.77 21.10
C PRO A 336 15.37 3.77 21.26
N ARG A 337 14.47 3.99 22.23
CA ARG A 337 13.19 3.25 22.30
C ARG A 337 12.41 3.43 20.99
N GLY A 338 11.74 2.38 20.52
CA GLY A 338 10.91 2.50 19.32
C GLY A 338 10.37 1.20 18.76
N ARG A 339 9.35 1.37 17.91
CA ARG A 339 8.67 0.30 17.18
C ARG A 339 9.42 -0.07 15.89
N PHE A 340 9.55 -1.36 15.61
CA PHE A 340 10.08 -1.90 14.35
C PHE A 340 9.31 -3.16 13.92
N LEU A 341 9.55 -3.63 12.69
CA LEU A 341 9.02 -4.91 12.21
C LEU A 341 10.01 -6.04 12.50
N THR A 342 9.58 -7.06 13.24
CA THR A 342 10.37 -8.27 13.54
C THR A 342 9.86 -9.46 12.75
N GLY A 343 10.73 -10.43 12.48
CA GLY A 343 10.36 -11.69 11.82
C GLY A 343 10.53 -11.66 10.30
N SER A 344 9.77 -12.50 9.59
CA SER A 344 9.94 -12.68 8.14
C SER A 344 8.61 -12.71 7.40
N SER A 345 8.58 -12.05 6.23
CA SER A 345 7.49 -12.12 5.24
C SER A 345 7.73 -13.22 4.18
N SER A 346 8.76 -14.05 4.37
CA SER A 346 9.01 -15.18 3.47
C SER A 346 7.91 -16.24 3.58
N ASP A 347 7.83 -17.11 2.57
CA ASP A 347 6.95 -18.28 2.61
C ASP A 347 7.13 -19.09 3.90
N ASP A 348 6.03 -19.66 4.39
CA ASP A 348 5.96 -20.31 5.69
C ASP A 348 6.92 -21.49 5.82
N ASP A 349 7.23 -22.22 4.75
CA ASP A 349 8.20 -23.31 4.80
C ASP A 349 9.60 -22.77 5.13
N LEU A 350 10.02 -21.72 4.42
CA LEU A 350 11.33 -21.09 4.64
C LEU A 350 11.38 -20.37 6.01
N ARG A 351 10.30 -19.68 6.37
CA ARG A 351 10.17 -18.95 7.63
C ARG A 351 10.26 -19.86 8.85
N ARG A 352 9.55 -21.00 8.83
CA ARG A 352 9.51 -21.94 9.95
C ARG A 352 10.77 -22.79 10.02
N ALA A 353 11.21 -23.35 8.89
CA ALA A 353 12.26 -24.36 8.86
C ALA A 353 13.67 -23.78 8.88
N PHE A 354 13.90 -22.65 8.21
CA PHE A 354 15.24 -22.07 8.08
C PHE A 354 15.45 -20.88 9.02
N PHE A 355 14.58 -19.87 8.96
CA PHE A 355 14.76 -18.66 9.79
C PHE A 355 14.33 -18.85 11.24
N ALA A 356 13.57 -19.90 11.54
CA ALA A 356 12.95 -20.12 12.84
C ALA A 356 12.18 -18.89 13.36
N ALA A 357 11.64 -18.07 12.44
CA ALA A 357 11.14 -16.73 12.71
C ALA A 357 9.61 -16.67 12.78
N ALA A 358 9.10 -15.74 13.59
CA ALA A 358 7.69 -15.37 13.56
C ALA A 358 7.32 -14.73 12.20
N PRO A 359 6.03 -14.74 11.81
CA PRO A 359 5.55 -13.91 10.70
C PRO A 359 5.86 -12.44 10.95
N LEU A 360 6.14 -11.67 9.90
CA LEU A 360 6.54 -10.25 10.04
C LEU A 360 5.45 -9.43 10.75
N HIS A 361 5.78 -8.81 11.88
CA HIS A 361 4.83 -8.02 12.68
C HIS A 361 5.52 -6.93 13.50
N PRO A 362 4.79 -5.88 13.93
CA PRO A 362 5.37 -4.81 14.71
C PRO A 362 5.58 -5.18 16.18
N VAL A 363 6.76 -4.85 16.70
CA VAL A 363 7.10 -4.92 18.12
C VAL A 363 7.82 -3.65 18.56
N GLU A 364 7.91 -3.42 19.87
CA GLU A 364 8.61 -2.27 20.46
C GLU A 364 9.70 -2.76 21.41
N THR A 365 10.90 -2.17 21.33
CA THR A 365 11.97 -2.43 22.31
C THR A 365 12.32 -1.17 23.09
N PRO A 366 12.81 -1.30 24.33
CA PRO A 366 13.33 -0.18 25.09
C PRO A 366 14.55 0.46 24.41
N ALA A 367 15.08 1.53 25.01
CA ALA A 367 16.39 2.04 24.61
C ALA A 367 17.51 1.17 25.17
N TYR A 368 18.58 0.96 24.41
CA TYR A 368 19.74 0.15 24.83
C TYR A 368 21.01 0.60 24.09
N LEU A 369 22.15 0.10 24.58
CA LEU A 369 23.45 0.23 23.93
C LEU A 369 23.82 -1.11 23.30
N ILE A 370 24.46 -1.06 22.14
CA ILE A 370 25.00 -2.23 21.43
C ILE A 370 26.37 -1.85 20.86
N ALA A 371 27.30 -2.80 20.80
CA ALA A 371 28.59 -2.57 20.16
C ALA A 371 28.39 -2.27 18.66
N ARG A 372 29.23 -1.40 18.09
CA ARG A 372 29.21 -1.05 16.66
C ARG A 372 29.64 -2.23 15.79
N HIS A 373 30.54 -3.03 16.34
CA HIS A 373 31.23 -4.16 15.75
C HIS A 373 31.18 -5.35 16.70
N GLU A 374 31.44 -6.55 16.20
CA GLU A 374 31.65 -7.73 17.03
C GLU A 374 32.87 -7.54 17.95
N THR A 375 32.87 -8.21 19.11
CA THR A 375 34.03 -8.22 20.00
C THR A 375 35.24 -8.81 19.29
N THR A 376 36.35 -8.10 19.34
CA THR A 376 37.60 -8.47 18.66
C THR A 376 38.48 -9.40 19.50
N TYR A 377 39.45 -10.07 18.87
CA TYR A 377 40.48 -10.81 19.61
C TYR A 377 41.30 -9.91 20.55
N ALA A 378 41.56 -8.65 20.17
CA ALA A 378 42.28 -7.71 21.02
C ALA A 378 41.55 -7.47 22.35
N GLU A 379 40.24 -7.20 22.28
CA GLU A 379 39.38 -6.98 23.45
C GLU A 379 39.19 -8.27 24.27
N TRP A 380 39.08 -9.42 23.61
CA TRP A 380 38.98 -10.70 24.29
C TRP A 380 40.27 -11.07 25.04
N ILE A 381 41.43 -10.78 24.46
CA ILE A 381 42.74 -10.99 25.09
C ILE A 381 42.86 -10.15 26.37
N GLU A 382 42.39 -8.90 26.35
CA GLU A 382 42.37 -8.07 27.55
C GLU A 382 41.55 -8.69 28.68
N PHE A 383 40.38 -9.25 28.35
CA PHE A 383 39.59 -10.03 29.29
C PHE A 383 40.37 -11.24 29.83
N LEU A 384 40.99 -12.03 28.96
CA LEU A 384 41.78 -13.19 29.36
C LEU A 384 42.94 -12.81 30.29
N ASP A 385 43.61 -11.70 30.02
CA ASP A 385 44.77 -11.24 30.79
C ASP A 385 44.41 -10.86 32.23
N GLU A 386 43.16 -10.45 32.50
CA GLU A 386 42.65 -10.17 33.85
C GLU A 386 42.15 -11.41 34.61
N LEU A 387 41.92 -12.54 33.93
CA LEU A 387 41.42 -13.76 34.56
C LEU A 387 42.52 -14.51 35.33
N SER A 388 42.08 -15.30 36.32
CA SER A 388 42.95 -16.29 36.96
C SER A 388 43.43 -17.35 35.94
N PRO A 389 44.59 -18.01 36.13
CA PRO A 389 45.09 -18.99 35.18
C PRO A 389 44.10 -20.11 34.85
N GLN A 390 43.35 -20.59 35.85
CA GLN A 390 42.34 -21.63 35.65
C GLN A 390 41.14 -21.12 34.83
N GLU A 391 40.64 -19.92 35.14
CA GLU A 391 39.52 -19.33 34.39
C GLU A 391 39.91 -18.92 32.97
N ARG A 392 41.17 -18.51 32.78
CA ARG A 392 41.74 -18.17 31.49
C ARG A 392 41.80 -19.41 30.60
N GLU A 393 42.34 -20.53 31.09
CA GLU A 393 42.42 -21.78 30.33
C GLU A 393 41.06 -22.25 29.84
N LEU A 394 40.02 -22.14 30.68
CA LEU A 394 38.66 -22.48 30.30
C LEU A 394 38.09 -21.59 29.20
N ARG A 395 38.55 -20.34 29.05
CA ARG A 395 37.94 -19.33 28.16
C ARG A 395 38.80 -18.94 26.97
N ILE A 396 39.95 -19.59 26.81
CA ILE A 396 40.75 -19.46 25.60
C ILE A 396 39.90 -19.95 24.42
N PRO A 397 39.76 -19.13 23.35
CA PRO A 397 39.04 -19.54 22.16
C PRO A 397 39.69 -20.77 21.52
N GLN A 398 38.93 -21.86 21.50
CA GLN A 398 39.41 -23.16 21.05
C GLN A 398 38.28 -24.03 20.52
N VAL A 399 38.44 -24.49 19.29
CA VAL A 399 37.62 -25.53 18.67
C VAL A 399 38.55 -26.63 18.16
N GLU A 400 38.52 -27.80 18.82
CA GLU A 400 39.22 -28.98 18.33
C GLU A 400 38.49 -29.51 17.09
N GLY A 401 39.22 -29.63 15.97
CA GLY A 401 38.64 -30.12 14.73
C GLY A 401 38.18 -31.57 14.86
N SER A 402 36.87 -31.82 14.86
CA SER A 402 36.34 -33.13 14.47
C SER A 402 36.29 -33.25 12.94
N SER A 403 35.97 -34.44 12.41
CA SER A 403 36.17 -35.01 11.06
C SER A 403 35.99 -34.14 9.78
N PHE A 404 35.67 -32.85 9.90
CA PHE A 404 35.61 -31.85 8.83
C PHE A 404 36.68 -30.73 8.95
N ASN A 405 37.76 -30.93 9.73
CA ASN A 405 38.98 -30.09 9.78
C ASN A 405 38.72 -28.58 9.60
N LYS A 406 38.02 -27.97 10.56
CA LYS A 406 37.96 -26.52 10.75
C LYS A 406 38.25 -26.26 12.22
N GLY A 407 39.14 -25.33 12.52
CA GLY A 407 39.58 -25.12 13.90
C GLY A 407 40.09 -23.70 14.15
N VAL A 408 39.69 -23.15 15.28
CA VAL A 408 40.20 -21.90 15.84
C VAL A 408 40.99 -22.28 17.07
N ASN A 409 42.25 -21.85 17.15
CA ASN A 409 43.06 -22.05 18.35
C ASN A 409 43.82 -20.77 18.66
N LEU A 410 43.50 -20.13 19.78
CA LEU A 410 44.30 -19.09 20.37
C LEU A 410 45.25 -19.72 21.39
N THR A 411 46.55 -19.47 21.30
CA THR A 411 47.53 -20.07 22.20
C THR A 411 48.48 -19.02 22.77
N PRO A 412 48.88 -19.14 24.05
CA PRO A 412 49.97 -18.33 24.57
C PRO A 412 51.28 -18.74 23.90
N ALA A 413 51.97 -17.77 23.31
CA ALA A 413 53.29 -17.89 22.72
C ALA A 413 54.40 -17.55 23.75
N ALA A 414 55.66 -17.65 23.31
CA ALA A 414 56.81 -17.30 24.14
C ALA A 414 56.72 -15.84 24.63
N ARG A 415 57.22 -15.57 25.85
CA ARG A 415 57.25 -14.24 26.48
C ARG A 415 55.89 -13.58 26.79
N GLY A 416 54.79 -14.35 26.76
CA GLY A 416 53.45 -13.84 27.11
C GLY A 416 52.71 -13.17 25.95
N GLU A 417 53.17 -13.38 24.72
CA GLU A 417 52.44 -12.97 23.51
C GLU A 417 51.36 -14.00 23.16
N TRP A 418 50.39 -13.64 22.31
CA TRP A 418 49.33 -14.54 21.84
C TRP A 418 49.55 -14.92 20.38
N ARG A 419 49.17 -16.13 20.00
CA ARG A 419 49.22 -16.65 18.63
C ARG A 419 47.88 -17.23 18.22
N LEU A 420 47.33 -16.73 17.12
CA LEU A 420 46.12 -17.25 16.50
C LEU A 420 46.47 -18.27 15.42
N VAL A 421 45.75 -19.40 15.41
CA VAL A 421 45.79 -20.40 14.34
C VAL A 421 44.38 -20.63 13.84
N LEU A 422 44.13 -20.34 12.56
CA LEU A 422 42.88 -20.69 11.88
C LEU A 422 43.18 -21.83 10.89
N SER A 423 42.47 -22.93 11.06
CA SER A 423 42.63 -24.14 10.26
C SER A 423 41.36 -24.39 9.45
N SER A 424 41.54 -24.72 8.17
CA SER A 424 40.53 -25.24 7.26
C SER A 424 40.95 -26.64 6.78
N THR A 425 40.07 -27.32 6.03
CA THR A 425 40.33 -28.67 5.53
C THR A 425 41.55 -28.72 4.60
N SER A 426 41.95 -27.58 4.04
CA SER A 426 43.01 -27.47 3.02
C SER A 426 44.22 -26.65 3.44
N GLN A 427 44.13 -25.80 4.48
CA GLN A 427 45.19 -24.89 4.90
C GLN A 427 45.09 -24.59 6.40
N ALA A 428 46.23 -24.33 7.03
CA ALA A 428 46.31 -23.73 8.37
C ALA A 428 47.15 -22.46 8.29
N ASN A 429 46.54 -21.34 8.66
CA ASN A 429 47.19 -20.03 8.71
C ASN A 429 47.38 -19.65 10.18
N ALA A 430 48.50 -19.00 10.49
CA ALA A 430 48.82 -18.61 11.85
C ALA A 430 49.61 -17.31 11.88
N ALA A 431 49.31 -16.48 12.87
CA ALA A 431 50.03 -15.24 13.13
C ALA A 431 50.17 -15.01 14.63
N SER A 432 51.33 -14.49 15.03
CA SER A 432 51.59 -14.02 16.39
C SER A 432 51.18 -12.56 16.51
N LYS A 433 51.06 -12.04 17.73
CA LYS A 433 50.68 -10.64 17.95
C LYS A 433 51.67 -9.69 17.25
N GLY A 434 51.15 -8.76 16.45
CA GLY A 434 51.96 -7.82 15.66
C GLY A 434 52.44 -8.35 14.31
N GLU A 435 52.12 -9.60 13.96
CA GLU A 435 52.27 -10.14 12.60
C GLU A 435 50.94 -10.04 11.86
N ASP A 436 50.98 -9.70 10.56
CA ASP A 436 49.80 -9.77 9.71
C ASP A 436 49.37 -11.23 9.53
N PHE A 437 48.06 -11.45 9.57
CA PHE A 437 47.46 -12.73 9.26
C PHE A 437 47.25 -12.86 7.75
N GLU A 438 47.97 -13.80 7.13
CA GLU A 438 47.95 -13.95 5.68
C GLU A 438 47.06 -15.11 5.19
N TYR A 439 46.00 -14.78 4.46
CA TYR A 439 45.20 -15.73 3.70
C TYR A 439 45.82 -16.01 2.32
N THR A 440 46.77 -16.95 2.26
CA THR A 440 47.56 -17.20 1.04
C THR A 440 46.75 -17.52 -0.24
N ALA A 441 45.52 -18.01 -0.11
CA ALA A 441 44.64 -18.31 -1.24
C ALA A 441 43.78 -17.14 -1.74
N ARG A 442 43.75 -16.01 -1.01
CA ARG A 442 42.97 -14.81 -1.38
C ARG A 442 43.72 -13.94 -2.37
N GLU A 443 42.98 -13.32 -3.29
CA GLU A 443 43.52 -12.39 -4.29
C GLU A 443 43.57 -10.93 -3.80
N TYR A 444 42.67 -10.57 -2.87
CA TYR A 444 42.55 -9.26 -2.22
C TYR A 444 42.26 -9.46 -0.72
N MET A 445 42.47 -8.42 0.09
CA MET A 445 42.39 -8.47 1.56
C MET A 445 43.14 -9.68 2.15
N ARG A 446 44.34 -9.92 1.61
CA ARG A 446 45.16 -11.10 1.92
C ARG A 446 45.81 -11.01 3.29
N ALA A 447 46.42 -9.86 3.61
CA ALA A 447 47.10 -9.59 4.87
C ALA A 447 46.19 -8.66 5.69
N GLN A 448 45.91 -9.06 6.92
CA GLN A 448 44.99 -8.37 7.83
C GLN A 448 45.51 -8.44 9.27
N ASP A 449 45.14 -7.46 10.09
CA ASP A 449 45.42 -7.48 11.53
C ASP A 449 44.43 -8.41 12.24
N TRP A 450 44.89 -9.62 12.59
CA TRP A 450 44.03 -10.58 13.27
C TRP A 450 43.57 -10.15 14.66
N SER A 451 44.22 -9.16 15.27
CA SER A 451 43.76 -8.63 16.55
C SER A 451 42.42 -7.89 16.41
N ALA A 452 42.11 -7.39 15.21
CA ALA A 452 40.85 -6.78 14.84
C ALA A 452 39.84 -7.76 14.22
N PHE A 453 40.16 -9.06 14.12
CA PHE A 453 39.15 -10.06 13.75
C PHE A 453 38.13 -10.23 14.88
N PRO A 454 36.86 -10.52 14.55
CA PRO A 454 35.88 -10.92 15.55
C PRO A 454 36.34 -12.20 16.26
N VAL A 455 36.19 -12.24 17.57
CA VAL A 455 36.49 -13.43 18.35
C VAL A 455 35.52 -14.55 17.96
N SER A 456 36.08 -15.73 17.68
CA SER A 456 35.33 -16.94 17.36
C SER A 456 35.90 -18.12 18.15
N GLY A 457 35.18 -19.25 18.23
CA GLY A 457 35.61 -20.37 19.07
C GLY A 457 35.28 -20.19 20.56
N VAL A 458 34.21 -19.45 20.86
CA VAL A 458 33.77 -19.12 22.23
C VAL A 458 32.32 -19.58 22.44
N SER A 459 32.04 -20.13 23.61
CA SER A 459 30.70 -20.62 23.93
C SER A 459 29.77 -19.48 24.36
N TYR A 460 28.48 -19.78 24.47
CA TYR A 460 27.52 -18.82 25.00
C TYR A 460 27.88 -18.38 26.44
N GLU A 461 28.32 -19.31 27.29
CA GLU A 461 28.75 -19.01 28.66
C GLU A 461 30.02 -18.15 28.71
N ASP A 462 30.95 -18.36 27.76
CA ASP A 462 32.13 -17.50 27.64
C ASP A 462 31.71 -16.06 27.31
N ALA A 463 30.80 -15.89 26.36
CA ALA A 463 30.28 -14.57 25.96
C ALA A 463 29.52 -13.88 27.12
N VAL A 464 28.74 -14.64 27.91
CA VAL A 464 28.11 -14.13 29.14
C VAL A 464 29.15 -13.71 30.17
N ALA A 465 30.20 -14.51 30.36
CA ALA A 465 31.28 -14.18 31.30
C ALA A 465 32.05 -12.91 30.88
N TYR A 466 32.28 -12.73 29.58
CA TYR A 466 32.88 -11.52 29.02
C TYR A 466 31.99 -10.28 29.26
N ALA A 467 30.68 -10.38 28.98
CA ALA A 467 29.75 -9.29 29.26
C ALA A 467 29.71 -8.93 30.77
N ALA A 468 29.71 -9.93 31.65
CA ALA A 468 29.78 -9.71 33.10
C ALA A 468 31.11 -9.08 33.54
N TRP A 469 32.22 -9.38 32.85
CA TRP A 469 33.49 -8.70 33.08
C TRP A 469 33.42 -7.23 32.69
N LEU A 470 32.89 -6.89 31.50
CA LEU A 470 32.73 -5.50 31.04
C LEU A 470 31.94 -4.63 32.02
N ASP A 471 30.87 -5.18 32.59
CA ASP A 471 30.09 -4.52 33.66
C ASP A 471 30.93 -4.33 34.93
N ARG A 472 31.56 -5.41 35.40
CA ARG A 472 32.37 -5.41 36.63
C ARG A 472 33.52 -4.40 36.59
N VAL A 473 34.22 -4.28 35.47
CA VAL A 473 35.33 -3.33 35.32
C VAL A 473 34.86 -1.91 34.97
N GLY A 474 33.55 -1.72 34.79
CA GLY A 474 32.95 -0.41 34.52
C GLY A 474 33.16 0.10 33.09
N LYS A 475 33.66 -0.73 32.17
CA LYS A 475 33.81 -0.37 30.76
C LYS A 475 32.47 -0.16 30.08
N VAL A 476 31.52 -1.07 30.36
CA VAL A 476 30.16 -1.02 29.82
C VAL A 476 29.19 -1.36 30.97
N PRO A 477 28.75 -0.36 31.75
CA PRO A 477 27.84 -0.58 32.85
C PRO A 477 26.52 -1.24 32.40
N GLY A 478 26.15 -2.34 33.05
CA GLY A 478 24.97 -3.15 32.69
C GLY A 478 25.17 -4.04 31.46
N ALA A 479 26.41 -4.31 31.05
CA ALA A 479 26.71 -5.16 29.91
C ALA A 479 26.04 -6.55 30.03
N ARG A 480 25.44 -6.97 28.91
CA ARG A 480 24.79 -8.26 28.71
C ARG A 480 24.75 -8.57 27.22
N LEU A 481 24.45 -9.82 26.89
CA LEU A 481 24.12 -10.17 25.50
C LEU A 481 22.82 -9.49 25.06
N CYS A 482 22.75 -9.13 23.79
CA CYS A 482 21.52 -8.65 23.18
C CYS A 482 20.47 -9.77 23.17
N SER A 483 19.20 -9.41 23.31
CA SER A 483 18.13 -10.28 22.85
C SER A 483 18.09 -10.35 21.33
N GLY A 484 17.53 -11.43 20.81
CA GLY A 484 17.33 -11.56 19.37
C GLY A 484 16.56 -10.37 18.78
N LEU A 485 15.57 -9.84 19.50
CA LEU A 485 14.82 -8.65 19.07
C LEU A 485 15.68 -7.38 19.05
N GLU A 486 16.55 -7.19 20.04
CA GLU A 486 17.47 -6.05 20.07
C GLU A 486 18.51 -6.13 18.96
N TRP A 487 19.05 -7.32 18.69
CA TRP A 487 20.01 -7.53 17.61
C TRP A 487 19.36 -7.24 16.25
N GLU A 488 18.19 -7.81 15.98
CA GLU A 488 17.50 -7.60 14.70
C GLU A 488 17.03 -6.16 14.53
N ARG A 489 16.56 -5.51 15.59
CA ARG A 489 16.25 -4.08 15.52
C ARG A 489 17.48 -3.26 15.17
N ALA A 490 18.62 -3.52 15.81
CA ALA A 490 19.85 -2.78 15.57
C ALA A 490 20.35 -2.94 14.12
N GLY A 491 20.12 -4.11 13.51
CA GLY A 491 20.46 -4.36 12.10
C GLY A 491 19.42 -3.84 11.11
N ARG A 492 18.12 -3.99 11.42
CA ARG A 492 17.00 -3.73 10.50
C ARG A 492 16.51 -2.29 10.51
N GLY A 493 16.56 -1.60 11.64
CA GLY A 493 15.89 -0.30 11.79
C GLY A 493 14.42 -0.45 12.16
N ALA A 494 13.54 0.00 11.26
CA ALA A 494 12.09 0.10 11.51
C ALA A 494 11.20 -0.53 10.44
N ASP A 495 11.74 -0.81 9.25
CA ASP A 495 11.02 -1.34 8.09
C ASP A 495 11.22 -2.85 7.93
N ALA A 496 10.85 -3.39 6.76
CA ALA A 496 10.85 -4.82 6.46
C ALA A 496 12.14 -5.32 5.75
N ARG A 497 13.21 -4.52 5.69
CA ARG A 497 14.43 -4.86 4.92
C ARG A 497 15.05 -6.19 5.33
N ARG A 498 15.53 -6.98 4.37
CA ARG A 498 16.11 -8.32 4.64
C ARG A 498 17.55 -8.27 5.19
N TYR A 499 18.30 -7.26 4.80
CA TYR A 499 19.69 -7.00 5.18
C TYR A 499 19.82 -5.55 5.69
N PRO A 500 20.91 -5.19 6.40
CA PRO A 500 21.04 -3.86 7.00
C PRO A 500 20.83 -2.68 6.03
N HIS A 501 21.21 -2.89 4.76
CA HIS A 501 21.17 -1.88 3.70
C HIS A 501 20.08 -2.13 2.62
N GLY A 502 19.09 -2.99 2.87
CA GLY A 502 17.98 -3.23 1.95
C GLY A 502 17.65 -4.70 1.73
N ASP A 503 17.24 -5.05 0.51
CA ASP A 503 16.74 -6.39 0.16
C ASP A 503 17.70 -7.22 -0.70
N ARG A 504 18.88 -6.66 -0.99
CA ARG A 504 19.96 -7.29 -1.74
C ARG A 504 21.23 -7.33 -0.89
N LEU A 505 22.01 -8.39 -1.05
CA LEU A 505 23.35 -8.56 -0.48
C LEU A 505 24.24 -9.09 -1.62
N ASP A 506 25.17 -8.27 -2.10
CA ASP A 506 26.20 -8.69 -3.06
C ASP A 506 27.43 -9.28 -2.34
N PRO A 507 28.32 -10.00 -3.04
CA PRO A 507 29.45 -10.68 -2.39
C PRO A 507 30.38 -9.77 -1.57
N ASP A 508 30.58 -8.52 -1.99
CA ASP A 508 31.48 -7.57 -1.31
C ASP A 508 30.80 -6.80 -0.16
N ASP A 509 29.48 -6.99 -0.01
CA ASP A 509 28.65 -6.26 0.96
C ASP A 509 28.76 -6.85 2.39
N GLY A 510 29.39 -8.01 2.56
CA GLY A 510 29.68 -8.62 3.86
C GLY A 510 30.53 -9.86 3.67
N ASN A 511 31.12 -10.38 4.75
CA ASN A 511 31.96 -11.58 4.68
C ASN A 511 31.08 -12.86 4.74
N ILE A 512 30.76 -13.41 3.59
CA ILE A 512 29.93 -14.60 3.37
C ILE A 512 30.64 -15.60 2.44
N ASP A 513 30.03 -16.75 2.16
CA ASP A 513 30.66 -17.78 1.31
C ASP A 513 31.02 -17.28 -0.09
N GLU A 514 30.24 -16.34 -0.62
CA GLU A 514 30.42 -15.72 -1.93
C GLU A 514 31.57 -14.72 -2.01
N THR A 515 31.92 -14.06 -0.89
CA THR A 515 32.84 -12.91 -0.85
C THR A 515 34.18 -13.20 -1.47
N TYR A 516 34.69 -14.42 -1.30
CA TYR A 516 35.96 -14.87 -1.86
C TYR A 516 35.80 -16.03 -2.87
N GLY A 517 34.63 -16.11 -3.51
CA GLY A 517 34.35 -17.03 -4.61
C GLY A 517 34.01 -18.47 -4.19
N LYS A 518 33.42 -18.68 -3.01
CA LYS A 518 33.00 -19.99 -2.47
C LYS A 518 34.14 -21.03 -2.38
N ARG A 519 35.38 -20.57 -2.22
CA ARG A 519 36.55 -21.44 -2.08
C ARG A 519 36.87 -21.62 -0.60
N LEU A 520 36.84 -22.86 -0.11
CA LEU A 520 37.13 -23.17 1.29
C LEU A 520 38.48 -22.63 1.77
N ALA A 521 39.50 -22.59 0.91
CA ALA A 521 40.84 -22.10 1.25
C ALA A 521 40.91 -20.58 1.45
N THR A 522 39.92 -19.81 0.98
CA THR A 522 39.85 -18.35 1.13
C THR A 522 38.93 -17.89 2.24
N MET A 523 38.18 -18.81 2.84
CA MET A 523 37.21 -18.50 3.87
C MET A 523 37.89 -18.32 5.22
N GLY A 524 37.44 -17.30 5.94
CA GLY A 524 37.96 -16.90 7.24
C GLY A 524 37.30 -15.59 7.67
N PRO A 525 37.37 -15.23 8.96
CA PRO A 525 36.92 -13.93 9.42
C PRO A 525 37.71 -12.82 8.73
N ASP A 526 37.07 -11.67 8.63
CA ASP A 526 37.68 -10.42 8.20
C ASP A 526 37.74 -9.46 9.40
N GLU A 527 38.63 -8.47 9.33
CA GLU A 527 38.64 -7.36 10.27
C GLU A 527 37.25 -6.76 10.40
N VAL A 528 36.85 -6.45 11.64
CA VAL A 528 35.59 -5.76 11.88
C VAL A 528 35.60 -4.40 11.15
N GLY A 529 34.48 -4.06 10.52
CA GLY A 529 34.29 -2.86 9.72
C GLY A 529 34.93 -2.87 8.34
N LEU A 530 35.43 -4.02 7.85
CA LEU A 530 36.04 -4.11 6.52
C LEU A 530 35.03 -3.92 5.37
N HIS A 531 33.73 -4.06 5.64
CA HIS A 531 32.64 -3.92 4.68
C HIS A 531 31.76 -2.66 4.94
N PRO A 532 32.32 -1.43 4.97
CA PRO A 532 31.64 -0.23 5.48
C PRO A 532 30.48 0.26 4.59
N ARG A 533 30.32 -0.32 3.40
CA ARG A 533 29.18 -0.03 2.49
C ARG A 533 27.86 -0.55 3.07
N VAL A 534 27.93 -1.51 3.98
CA VAL A 534 26.76 -2.10 4.64
C VAL A 534 26.72 -1.65 6.08
N GLN A 535 25.93 -0.61 6.30
CA GLN A 535 25.63 -0.14 7.64
C GLN A 535 24.14 -0.31 7.91
N SER A 536 23.83 -0.67 9.14
CA SER A 536 22.47 -0.61 9.63
C SER A 536 21.96 0.84 9.68
N PRO A 537 20.64 1.07 9.82
CA PRO A 537 20.09 2.42 10.03
C PRO A 537 20.69 3.18 11.20
N TYR A 538 21.22 2.46 12.19
CA TYR A 538 21.87 3.00 13.37
C TYR A 538 23.39 3.11 13.24
N GLY A 539 23.97 2.65 12.12
CA GLY A 539 25.41 2.72 11.84
C GLY A 539 26.21 1.56 12.42
N LEU A 540 25.58 0.40 12.65
CA LEU A 540 26.30 -0.84 12.96
C LEU A 540 26.84 -1.45 11.67
N GLU A 541 27.98 -2.11 11.76
CA GLU A 541 28.65 -2.80 10.67
C GLU A 541 28.59 -4.32 10.91
N ASP A 542 28.89 -5.13 9.89
CA ASP A 542 29.01 -6.60 9.96
C ASP A 542 27.80 -7.40 10.48
N MET A 543 26.62 -6.78 10.63
CA MET A 543 25.34 -7.43 10.96
C MET A 543 24.84 -8.46 9.92
N ALA A 544 25.63 -8.76 8.88
CA ALA A 544 25.34 -9.71 7.81
C ALA A 544 26.64 -10.38 7.31
N GLY A 545 27.00 -11.51 7.91
CA GLY A 545 28.21 -12.26 7.60
C GLY A 545 29.21 -12.26 8.76
N ASN A 546 30.49 -12.42 8.42
CA ASN A 546 31.63 -12.55 9.32
C ASN A 546 31.46 -13.69 10.33
N VAL A 547 30.98 -13.44 11.55
CA VAL A 547 30.75 -14.51 12.55
C VAL A 547 29.30 -14.53 13.01
N TRP A 548 28.88 -15.70 13.48
CA TRP A 548 27.62 -15.82 14.19
C TRP A 548 27.71 -15.10 15.53
N GLU A 549 26.70 -14.28 15.84
CA GLU A 549 26.66 -13.51 17.09
C GLU A 549 25.70 -14.13 18.11
N TRP A 550 26.19 -14.42 19.31
CA TRP A 550 25.38 -14.96 20.41
C TRP A 550 24.34 -13.95 20.93
N THR A 551 23.09 -14.42 21.06
CA THR A 551 21.95 -13.65 21.57
C THR A 551 21.11 -14.49 22.54
N THR A 552 20.33 -13.83 23.39
CA THR A 552 19.21 -14.53 24.07
C THR A 552 18.09 -14.77 23.05
N SER A 553 17.49 -15.97 23.08
CA SER A 553 16.46 -16.33 22.10
C SER A 553 15.23 -15.43 22.21
N SER A 554 14.69 -15.05 21.05
CA SER A 554 13.37 -14.42 20.92
C SER A 554 12.27 -15.41 20.54
N ARG A 555 12.59 -16.71 20.46
CA ARG A 555 11.69 -17.76 19.99
C ARG A 555 11.05 -18.52 21.15
N ARG A 556 11.86 -19.05 22.07
CA ARG A 556 11.41 -19.67 23.32
C ARG A 556 12.27 -19.24 24.49
N ARG A 557 11.68 -19.18 25.68
CA ARG A 557 12.42 -18.88 26.91
C ARG A 557 13.44 -19.96 27.23
N GLY A 558 14.65 -19.56 27.60
CA GLY A 558 15.73 -20.46 27.99
C GLY A 558 16.53 -21.06 26.82
N GLU A 559 16.08 -20.88 25.57
CA GLU A 559 16.91 -21.16 24.40
C GLU A 559 17.96 -20.05 24.23
N VAL A 560 19.12 -20.43 23.71
CA VAL A 560 20.16 -19.51 23.23
C VAL A 560 20.21 -19.57 21.72
N ALA A 561 20.55 -18.46 21.09
CA ALA A 561 20.50 -18.37 19.65
C ALA A 561 21.65 -17.56 19.09
N VAL A 562 21.96 -17.79 17.83
CA VAL A 562 22.88 -16.95 17.06
C VAL A 562 22.18 -16.26 15.90
N ARG A 563 22.72 -15.10 15.50
CA ARG A 563 22.25 -14.28 14.37
C ARG A 563 23.40 -13.77 13.50
N GLY A 564 23.08 -13.23 12.33
CA GLY A 564 24.05 -12.61 11.41
C GLY A 564 24.62 -13.53 10.32
N GLY A 565 24.61 -14.84 10.52
CA GLY A 565 25.28 -15.77 9.62
C GLY A 565 26.78 -15.78 9.87
N GLY A 566 27.58 -16.19 8.89
CA GLY A 566 29.04 -16.09 9.01
C GLY A 566 29.74 -16.39 7.70
N PHE A 567 31.06 -16.24 7.65
CA PHE A 567 31.89 -16.31 6.44
C PHE A 567 31.88 -17.65 5.69
N PHE A 568 31.32 -18.70 6.30
CA PHE A 568 31.09 -20.01 5.65
C PHE A 568 29.68 -20.19 5.08
N HIS A 569 28.77 -19.28 5.35
CA HIS A 569 27.36 -19.40 5.00
C HIS A 569 27.02 -18.49 3.83
N ASP A 570 25.97 -18.86 3.11
CA ASP A 570 25.45 -18.03 2.02
C ASP A 570 24.67 -16.82 2.54
N ARG A 571 24.28 -15.96 1.61
CA ARG A 571 23.46 -14.77 1.88
C ARG A 571 22.14 -15.07 2.57
N LEU A 572 21.57 -16.28 2.45
CA LEU A 572 20.29 -16.62 3.09
C LEU A 572 20.47 -16.66 4.60
N ALA A 573 21.59 -17.21 5.07
CA ALA A 573 21.93 -17.25 6.48
C ALA A 573 22.19 -15.85 7.07
N ALA A 574 22.62 -14.89 6.24
CA ALA A 574 22.92 -13.52 6.63
C ALA A 574 21.70 -12.59 6.71
N ARG A 575 20.47 -13.10 6.52
CA ARG A 575 19.25 -12.30 6.67
C ARG A 575 19.01 -11.95 8.14
N LEU A 576 18.55 -10.73 8.38
CA LEU A 576 18.30 -10.20 9.73
C LEU A 576 17.25 -10.99 10.54
N ALA A 577 16.32 -11.64 9.83
CA ALA A 577 15.29 -12.50 10.43
C ALA A 577 15.82 -13.89 10.84
N ASN A 578 17.01 -14.27 10.37
CA ASN A 578 17.53 -15.61 10.59
C ASN A 578 17.95 -15.81 12.04
N LEU A 579 17.35 -16.80 12.69
CA LEU A 579 17.65 -17.20 14.05
C LEU A 579 18.04 -18.68 14.04
N THR A 580 19.24 -19.00 14.51
CA THR A 580 19.67 -20.40 14.66
C THR A 580 19.83 -20.73 16.14
N ILE A 581 19.13 -21.77 16.60
CA ILE A 581 19.26 -22.29 17.97
C ILE A 581 20.47 -23.24 18.01
N LEU A 582 21.38 -23.00 18.94
CA LEU A 582 22.59 -23.80 19.11
C LEU A 582 22.70 -24.29 20.56
N ASP A 583 23.50 -25.33 20.77
CA ASP A 583 23.89 -25.75 22.11
C ASP A 583 24.74 -24.63 22.75
N PRO A 584 24.42 -24.16 23.96
CA PRO A 584 25.21 -23.13 24.66
C PRO A 584 26.70 -23.46 24.76
N GLN A 585 27.05 -24.75 24.85
CA GLN A 585 28.42 -25.24 24.98
C GLN A 585 29.17 -25.32 23.65
N LEU A 586 28.49 -25.11 22.52
CA LEU A 586 29.12 -25.09 21.20
C LEU A 586 30.08 -23.88 21.11
N ARG A 587 31.24 -24.10 20.51
CA ARG A 587 32.28 -23.09 20.30
C ARG A 587 32.55 -22.85 18.83
#